data_AF-A0A3D1E250-F1
#
_entry.id   AF-A0A3D1E250-F1
#
_cell.length_a   1.000
_cell.length_b   1.000
_cell.length_c   1.000
_cell.angle_alpha   90.00
_cell.angle_beta   90.00
_cell.angle_gamma   90.00
#
_symmetry.space_group_name_H-M   'P 1'
#
loop_
_entity.id
_entity.type
_entity.pdbx_description
1 polymer ?
#
loop_
_entity_poly.entity_id
_entity_poly.type
_entity_poly.pdbx_seq_one_letter_code
_entity_poly.pdbx_strand_id
1 'polypeptide(L)'
;SSAFAQDLADLQMNVVRLGMLASRQLNACLRAMSDFQAGQVDRLIEQDVELDNLQNVIDERVLSIITMRAPRADDLRLVVTAARVASDLERVGDYARNIAKRTSAVMDGAGDAKMPWDALIEIGTLVASMIDDVLDAYQQGDLEAAQAIRNSDIHVDKLNTGFM
;
A
#
# COMPACT_ATOMS: atom_id res chain seq x y z
N SER A 1 -11.32 8.48 27.78
CA SER A 1 -11.61 9.92 27.60
C SER A 1 -11.96 10.15 26.14
N SER A 2 -12.94 11.03 25.85
CA SER A 2 -13.33 11.38 24.47
C SER A 2 -12.15 11.82 23.60
N ALA A 3 -11.15 12.47 24.20
CA ALA A 3 -9.98 12.96 23.45
C ALA A 3 -9.05 11.82 22.98
N PHE A 4 -8.89 10.76 23.77
CA PHE A 4 -8.09 9.61 23.37
C PHE A 4 -8.77 8.80 22.25
N ALA A 5 -10.10 8.61 22.36
CA ALA A 5 -10.86 7.96 21.30
C ALA A 5 -10.78 8.74 19.97
N GLN A 6 -10.81 10.08 20.03
CA GLN A 6 -10.58 10.92 18.87
C GLN A 6 -9.17 10.74 18.29
N ASP A 7 -8.14 10.71 19.15
CA ASP A 7 -6.77 10.53 18.68
C ASP A 7 -6.57 9.18 17.95
N LEU A 8 -7.23 8.12 18.42
CA LEU A 8 -7.22 6.81 17.76
C LEU A 8 -7.99 6.83 16.43
N ALA A 9 -9.16 7.49 16.39
CA ALA A 9 -9.96 7.60 15.17
C ALA A 9 -9.19 8.37 14.08
N ASP A 10 -8.53 9.47 14.44
CA ASP A 10 -7.70 10.25 13.52
C ASP A 10 -6.51 9.41 12.99
N LEU A 11 -5.87 8.63 13.87
CA LEU A 11 -4.78 7.74 13.50
C LEU A 11 -5.24 6.68 12.50
N GLN A 12 -6.36 6.01 12.76
CA GLN A 12 -6.95 5.02 11.86
C GLN A 12 -7.31 5.64 10.50
N MET A 13 -7.93 6.83 10.50
CA MET A 13 -8.27 7.55 9.28
C MET A 13 -7.02 7.86 8.44
N ASN A 14 -5.92 8.28 9.07
CA ASN A 14 -4.67 8.53 8.36
C ASN A 14 -4.07 7.25 7.77
N VAL A 15 -4.11 6.11 8.49
CA VAL A 15 -3.66 4.81 7.95
C VAL A 15 -4.48 4.41 6.73
N VAL A 16 -5.81 4.53 6.78
CA VAL A 16 -6.68 4.25 5.63
C VAL A 16 -6.36 5.19 4.46
N ARG A 17 -6.12 6.48 4.73
CA ARG A 17 -5.71 7.44 3.70
C ARG A 17 -4.37 7.09 3.06
N LEU A 18 -3.39 6.63 3.85
CA LEU A 18 -2.11 6.16 3.34
C LEU A 18 -2.29 4.94 2.45
N GLY A 19 -3.17 4.02 2.84
CA GLY A 19 -3.51 2.86 2.03
C GLY A 19 -4.13 3.22 0.69
N MET A 20 -5.07 4.16 0.67
CA MET A 20 -5.64 4.69 -0.58
C MET A 20 -4.58 5.37 -1.47
N LEU A 21 -3.57 6.02 -0.88
CA LEU A 21 -2.43 6.57 -1.64
C LEU A 21 -1.58 5.45 -2.26
N ALA A 22 -1.23 4.44 -1.47
CA ALA A 22 -0.46 3.28 -1.94
C ALA A 22 -1.19 2.52 -3.07
N SER A 23 -2.49 2.25 -2.90
CA SER A 23 -3.34 1.61 -3.92
C SER A 23 -3.40 2.45 -5.21
N ARG A 24 -3.53 3.77 -5.10
CA ARG A 24 -3.51 4.67 -6.26
C ARG A 24 -2.16 4.65 -6.99
N GLN A 25 -1.04 4.64 -6.26
CA GLN A 25 0.29 4.52 -6.87
C GLN A 25 0.46 3.17 -7.58
N LEU A 26 0.06 2.06 -6.96
CA LEU A 26 0.11 0.75 -7.60
C LEU A 26 -0.71 0.73 -8.90
N ASN A 27 -1.94 1.25 -8.87
CA ASN A 27 -2.79 1.37 -10.05
C ASN A 27 -2.17 2.24 -11.16
N ALA A 28 -1.52 3.36 -10.79
CA ALA A 28 -0.81 4.21 -11.75
C ALA A 28 0.37 3.48 -12.39
N CYS A 29 1.11 2.69 -11.61
CA CYS A 29 2.18 1.83 -12.10
C CYS A 29 1.67 0.80 -13.11
N LEU A 30 0.57 0.11 -12.81
CA LEU A 30 -0.03 -0.87 -13.73
C LEU A 30 -0.51 -0.24 -15.04
N ARG A 31 -1.07 0.98 -14.99
CA ARG A 31 -1.40 1.74 -16.20
C ARG A 31 -0.17 2.12 -17.01
N ALA A 32 0.92 2.53 -16.36
CA ALA A 32 2.19 2.81 -17.03
C ALA A 32 2.74 1.57 -17.75
N MET A 33 2.60 0.38 -17.14
CA MET A 33 2.96 -0.91 -17.73
C MET A 33 2.08 -1.27 -18.93
N SER A 34 0.75 -1.10 -18.83
CA SER A 34 -0.20 -1.45 -19.89
C SER A 34 -0.11 -0.53 -21.10
N ASP A 35 -0.05 0.79 -20.89
CA ASP A 35 -0.14 1.77 -21.97
C ASP A 35 1.21 2.10 -22.62
N PHE A 36 2.30 1.54 -22.10
CA PHE A 36 3.68 1.86 -22.49
C PHE A 36 4.01 3.36 -22.41
N GLN A 37 3.38 4.08 -21.47
CA GLN A 37 3.47 5.54 -21.34
C GLN A 37 4.52 5.94 -20.30
N ALA A 38 5.75 6.21 -20.75
CA ALA A 38 6.85 6.67 -19.88
C ALA A 38 6.51 7.92 -19.05
N GLY A 39 5.65 8.82 -19.56
CA GLY A 39 5.21 10.04 -18.85
C GLY A 39 4.40 9.80 -17.57
N GLN A 40 4.01 8.56 -17.27
CA GLN A 40 3.34 8.19 -16.02
C GLN A 40 4.34 8.03 -14.85
N VAL A 41 5.64 7.84 -15.13
CA VAL A 41 6.67 7.64 -14.11
C VAL A 41 6.92 8.91 -13.29
N ASP A 42 6.94 10.09 -13.93
CA ASP A 42 7.16 11.36 -13.22
C ASP A 42 6.01 11.66 -12.24
N ARG A 43 4.77 11.33 -12.60
CA ARG A 43 3.61 11.47 -11.71
C ARG A 43 3.69 10.55 -10.49
N LEU A 44 4.23 9.34 -10.65
CA LEU A 44 4.48 8.42 -9.53
C LEU A 44 5.50 9.01 -8.56
N ILE A 45 6.56 9.64 -9.08
CA ILE A 45 7.56 10.33 -8.24
C ILE A 45 6.93 11.45 -7.42
N GLU A 46 6.03 12.24 -8.00
CA GLU A 46 5.32 13.30 -7.28
C GLU A 46 4.37 12.76 -6.21
N GLN A 47 3.66 11.66 -6.49
CA GLN A 47 2.74 11.01 -5.54
C GLN A 47 3.45 10.35 -4.36
N ASP A 48 4.68 9.88 -4.56
CA ASP A 48 5.52 9.28 -3.52
C ASP A 48 5.76 10.25 -2.35
N VAL A 49 5.98 11.54 -2.66
CA VAL A 49 6.17 12.58 -1.65
C VAL A 49 4.93 12.77 -0.78
N GLU A 50 3.72 12.63 -1.33
CA GLU A 50 2.48 12.70 -0.53
C GLU A 50 2.41 11.52 0.43
N LEU A 51 2.80 10.33 -0.04
CA LEU A 51 2.79 9.11 0.76
C LEU A 51 3.79 9.22 1.92
N ASP A 52 5.05 9.57 1.65
CA ASP A 52 6.10 9.76 2.66
C ASP A 52 5.70 10.77 3.74
N ASN A 53 5.12 11.89 3.33
CA ASN A 53 4.67 12.91 4.26
C ASN A 53 3.55 12.40 5.18
N LEU A 54 2.61 11.62 4.64
CA LEU A 54 1.53 11.07 5.45
C LEU A 54 2.03 9.96 6.39
N GLN A 55 3.02 9.16 5.98
CA GLN A 55 3.71 8.22 6.86
C GLN A 55 4.34 8.94 8.06
N ASN A 56 5.07 10.04 7.81
CA ASN A 56 5.66 10.84 8.88
C ASN A 56 4.60 11.42 9.83
N VAL A 57 3.46 11.88 9.31
CA VAL A 57 2.34 12.37 10.13
C VAL A 57 1.77 11.25 11.02
N ILE A 58 1.68 10.02 10.51
CA ILE A 58 1.24 8.86 11.29
C ILE A 58 2.24 8.55 12.42
N ASP A 59 3.53 8.54 12.12
CA ASP A 59 4.58 8.27 13.10
C ASP A 59 4.62 9.32 14.22
N GLU A 60 4.49 10.61 13.87
CA GLU A 60 4.36 11.70 14.84
C GLU A 60 3.12 11.53 15.73
N ARG A 61 1.98 11.14 15.14
CA ARG A 61 0.73 10.91 15.88
C ARG A 61 0.85 9.73 16.83
N VAL A 62 1.49 8.65 16.41
CA VAL A 62 1.79 7.47 17.24
C VAL A 62 2.63 7.87 18.46
N LEU A 63 3.73 8.60 18.25
CA LEU A 63 4.57 9.09 19.35
C LEU A 63 3.80 10.03 20.29
N SER A 64 2.99 10.93 19.74
CA SER A 64 2.14 11.84 20.52
C SER A 64 1.14 11.08 21.40
N ILE A 65 0.48 10.05 20.86
CA ILE A 65 -0.47 9.23 21.63
C ILE A 65 0.26 8.49 22.76
N ILE A 66 1.39 7.85 22.48
CA ILE A 66 2.16 7.11 23.48
C ILE A 66 2.58 8.04 24.63
N THR A 67 3.11 9.21 24.30
CA THR A 67 3.65 10.17 25.28
C THR A 67 2.56 10.91 26.07
N MET A 68 1.51 11.37 25.40
CA MET A 68 0.48 12.23 26.00
C MET A 68 -0.66 11.46 26.66
N ARG A 69 -0.88 10.21 26.26
CA ARG A 69 -2.03 9.40 26.73
C ARG A 69 -1.62 8.20 27.56
N ALA A 70 -0.37 7.74 27.46
CA ALA A 70 0.13 6.55 28.15
C ALA A 70 -0.85 5.34 28.02
N PRO A 71 -1.16 4.92 26.77
CA PRO A 71 -2.17 3.89 26.52
C PRO A 71 -1.84 2.57 27.22
N ARG A 72 -2.87 1.84 27.64
CA ARG A 72 -2.73 0.52 28.26
C ARG A 72 -2.57 -0.56 27.19
N ALA A 73 -2.27 -1.80 27.59
CA ALA A 73 -1.82 -2.88 26.69
C ALA A 73 -2.53 -2.97 25.33
N ASP A 74 -3.86 -3.12 25.30
CA ASP A 74 -4.60 -3.27 24.04
C ASP A 74 -4.56 -2.00 23.17
N ASP A 75 -4.68 -0.84 23.79
CA ASP A 75 -4.60 0.47 23.15
C ASP A 75 -3.19 0.71 22.57
N LEU A 76 -2.15 0.36 23.31
CA LEU A 76 -0.77 0.47 22.87
C LEU A 76 -0.51 -0.46 21.68
N ARG A 77 -1.06 -1.69 21.70
CA ARG A 77 -0.96 -2.62 20.58
C ARG A 77 -1.59 -2.01 19.33
N LEU A 78 -2.78 -1.43 19.43
CA LEU A 78 -3.44 -0.77 18.30
C LEU A 78 -2.57 0.35 17.71
N VAL A 79 -2.01 1.21 18.56
CA VAL A 79 -1.17 2.35 18.17
C VAL A 79 0.12 1.88 17.49
N VAL A 80 0.81 0.87 18.02
CA VAL A 80 2.04 0.33 17.42
C VAL A 80 1.75 -0.43 16.13
N THR A 81 0.63 -1.15 16.06
CA THR A 81 0.19 -1.82 14.84
C THR A 81 -0.10 -0.81 13.73
N ALA A 82 -0.70 0.34 14.04
CA ALA A 82 -0.93 1.39 13.05
C ALA A 82 0.39 1.87 12.41
N ALA A 83 1.44 2.11 13.20
CA ALA A 83 2.76 2.49 12.68
C ALA A 83 3.34 1.42 11.74
N ARG A 84 3.22 0.14 12.13
CA ARG A 84 3.72 -0.98 11.32
C ARG A 84 2.98 -1.10 9.99
N VAL A 85 1.66 -1.05 10.02
CA VAL A 85 0.82 -1.09 8.81
C VAL A 85 1.15 0.10 7.90
N ALA A 86 1.35 1.28 8.48
CA ALA A 86 1.70 2.46 7.70
C ALA A 86 3.04 2.28 6.96
N SER A 87 4.07 1.75 7.65
CA SER A 87 5.34 1.40 7.01
C SER A 87 5.20 0.33 5.92
N ASP A 88 4.34 -0.68 6.11
CA ASP A 88 4.09 -1.70 5.07
C ASP A 88 3.41 -1.08 3.83
N LEU A 89 2.50 -0.10 4.02
CA LEU A 89 1.84 0.63 2.93
C LEU A 89 2.79 1.57 2.18
N GLU A 90 3.74 2.20 2.86
CA GLU A 90 4.79 3.00 2.22
C GLU A 90 5.66 2.16 1.30
N ARG A 91 6.05 0.96 1.74
CA ARG A 91 6.80 0.03 0.91
C ARG A 91 6.06 -0.39 -0.35
N VAL A 92 4.73 -0.50 -0.31
CA VAL A 92 3.92 -0.74 -1.52
C VAL A 92 4.09 0.41 -2.53
N GLY A 93 4.08 1.65 -2.06
CA GLY A 93 4.35 2.84 -2.88
C GLY A 93 5.74 2.80 -3.53
N ASP A 94 6.79 2.55 -2.74
CA ASP A 94 8.16 2.44 -3.26
C ASP A 94 8.30 1.29 -4.28
N TYR A 95 7.67 0.13 -4.02
CA TYR A 95 7.65 -0.96 -5.00
C TYR A 95 6.95 -0.55 -6.30
N ALA A 96 5.80 0.13 -6.24
CA ALA A 96 5.12 0.63 -7.42
C ALA A 96 6.00 1.60 -8.23
N ARG A 97 6.66 2.55 -7.55
CA ARG A 97 7.60 3.49 -8.16
C ARG A 97 8.77 2.76 -8.85
N ASN A 98 9.35 1.77 -8.18
CA ASN A 98 10.49 1.02 -8.69
C ASN A 98 10.11 0.14 -9.90
N ILE A 99 8.92 -0.47 -9.89
CA ILE A 99 8.38 -1.20 -11.04
C ILE A 99 8.19 -0.26 -12.24
N ALA A 100 7.63 0.93 -12.04
CA ALA A 100 7.42 1.90 -13.11
C ALA A 100 8.73 2.40 -13.74
N LYS A 101 9.76 2.70 -12.92
CA LYS A 101 11.10 3.05 -13.42
C LYS A 101 11.72 1.92 -14.25
N ARG A 102 11.64 0.67 -13.78
CA ARG A 102 12.13 -0.50 -14.51
C ARG A 102 11.39 -0.69 -15.83
N THR A 103 10.08 -0.52 -15.80
CA THR A 103 9.21 -0.59 -16.98
C THR A 103 9.65 0.41 -18.06
N SER A 104 9.89 1.68 -17.70
CA SER A 104 10.41 2.68 -18.63
C SER A 104 11.77 2.29 -19.21
N ALA A 105 12.71 1.84 -18.37
CA ALA A 105 14.05 1.45 -18.83
C ALA A 105 14.01 0.26 -19.81
N VAL A 106 13.13 -0.71 -19.59
CA VAL A 106 12.92 -1.84 -20.51
C VAL A 106 12.35 -1.36 -21.85
N MET A 107 11.45 -0.38 -21.85
CA MET A 107 10.88 0.19 -23.07
C MET A 107 11.93 0.94 -23.90
N ASP A 108 12.77 1.76 -23.26
CA ASP A 108 13.80 2.55 -23.94
C ASP A 108 14.90 1.68 -24.58
N GLY A 109 15.15 0.49 -24.04
CA GLY A 109 16.20 -0.43 -24.46
C GLY A 109 15.89 -1.32 -25.68
N ALA A 110 14.82 -1.03 -26.43
CA ALA A 110 14.22 -1.91 -27.46
C ALA A 110 13.49 -3.14 -26.88
N GLY A 111 12.62 -2.88 -25.89
CA GLY A 111 11.55 -3.74 -25.35
C GLY A 111 11.70 -5.22 -25.67
N ASP A 112 12.22 -6.00 -24.71
CA ASP A 112 12.31 -7.45 -24.92
C ASP A 112 10.88 -8.01 -25.09
N ALA A 113 10.55 -8.40 -26.33
CA ALA A 113 9.24 -8.95 -26.72
C ALA A 113 8.90 -10.27 -25.99
N LYS A 114 9.76 -10.70 -25.07
CA LYS A 114 9.66 -11.92 -24.26
C LYS A 114 9.16 -11.67 -22.83
N MET A 115 8.97 -10.42 -22.41
CA MET A 115 8.45 -10.15 -21.07
C MET A 115 6.96 -10.54 -20.96
N PRO A 116 6.56 -11.26 -19.89
CA PRO A 116 5.17 -11.67 -19.68
C PRO A 116 4.35 -10.50 -19.10
N TRP A 117 4.15 -9.44 -19.89
CA TRP A 117 3.50 -8.21 -19.43
C TRP A 117 2.07 -8.44 -18.92
N ASP A 118 1.25 -9.17 -19.68
CA ASP A 118 -0.16 -9.44 -19.31
C ASP A 118 -0.27 -10.11 -17.94
N ALA A 119 0.61 -11.07 -17.68
CA ALA A 119 0.72 -11.78 -16.41
C ALA A 119 1.15 -10.89 -15.24
N LEU A 120 2.15 -10.03 -15.45
CA LEU A 120 2.59 -9.09 -14.42
C LEU A 120 1.47 -8.07 -14.08
N ILE A 121 0.74 -7.62 -15.10
CA ILE A 121 -0.42 -6.73 -14.93
C ILE A 121 -1.56 -7.44 -14.21
N GLU A 122 -1.82 -8.71 -14.51
CA GLU A 122 -2.83 -9.55 -13.85
C GLU A 122 -2.50 -9.71 -12.35
N ILE A 123 -1.26 -10.10 -12.02
CA ILE A 123 -0.79 -10.20 -10.62
C ILE A 123 -0.96 -8.86 -9.91
N GLY A 124 -0.51 -7.77 -10.53
CA GLY A 124 -0.60 -6.45 -9.92
C GLY A 124 -2.02 -5.98 -9.68
N THR A 125 -2.95 -6.30 -10.59
CA THR A 125 -4.37 -5.96 -10.46
C THR A 125 -5.02 -6.75 -9.32
N LEU A 126 -4.66 -8.02 -9.16
CA LEU A 126 -5.12 -8.84 -8.03
C LEU A 126 -4.60 -8.26 -6.70
N VAL A 127 -3.31 -7.90 -6.62
CA VAL A 127 -2.72 -7.31 -5.41
C VAL A 127 -3.36 -5.95 -5.09
N ALA A 128 -3.65 -5.12 -6.10
CA ALA A 128 -4.33 -3.84 -5.90
C ALA A 128 -5.73 -4.04 -5.30
N SER A 129 -6.50 -5.01 -5.79
CA SER A 129 -7.80 -5.36 -5.21
C SER A 129 -7.67 -5.86 -3.77
N MET A 130 -6.67 -6.69 -3.48
CA MET A 130 -6.43 -7.18 -2.12
C MET A 130 -6.09 -6.06 -1.14
N ILE A 131 -5.38 -5.02 -1.59
CA ILE A 131 -5.10 -3.84 -0.75
C ILE A 131 -6.41 -3.13 -0.41
N ASP A 132 -7.28 -2.88 -1.41
CA ASP A 132 -8.56 -2.22 -1.17
C ASP A 132 -9.43 -3.04 -0.19
N ASP A 133 -9.51 -4.36 -0.37
CA ASP A 133 -10.23 -5.27 0.53
C ASP A 133 -9.66 -5.24 1.97
N VAL A 134 -8.33 -5.18 2.12
CA VAL A 134 -7.67 -5.09 3.44
C VAL A 134 -8.00 -3.77 4.12
N LEU A 135 -8.07 -2.67 3.38
CA LEU A 135 -8.41 -1.35 3.94
C LEU A 135 -9.85 -1.31 4.43
N ASP A 136 -10.78 -1.90 3.67
CA ASP A 136 -12.17 -2.05 4.08
C ASP A 136 -12.31 -2.90 5.34
N ALA A 137 -11.63 -4.05 5.39
CA ALA A 137 -11.61 -4.92 6.57
C ALA A 137 -10.98 -4.22 7.79
N TYR A 138 -9.89 -3.47 7.58
CA TYR A 138 -9.22 -2.70 8.63
C TYR A 138 -10.12 -1.61 9.21
N GLN A 139 -10.82 -0.87 8.35
CA GLN A 139 -11.73 0.20 8.76
C GLN A 139 -12.94 -0.34 9.55
N GLN A 140 -13.43 -1.52 9.19
CA GLN A 140 -14.58 -2.15 9.86
C GLN A 140 -14.20 -2.98 11.08
N GLY A 141 -12.91 -3.27 11.28
CA GLY A 141 -12.44 -4.20 12.30
C GLY A 141 -12.88 -5.64 12.02
N ASP A 142 -13.07 -6.00 10.74
CA ASP A 142 -13.58 -7.31 10.33
C ASP A 142 -12.44 -8.34 10.25
N LEU A 143 -12.34 -9.16 11.31
CA LEU A 143 -11.33 -10.20 11.42
C LEU A 143 -11.56 -11.34 10.41
N GLU A 144 -12.82 -11.68 10.10
CA GLU A 144 -13.13 -12.78 9.18
C GLU A 144 -12.76 -12.39 7.75
N ALA A 145 -13.09 -11.17 7.34
CA ALA A 145 -12.66 -10.61 6.06
C ALA A 145 -11.13 -10.57 5.96
N ALA A 146 -10.43 -10.05 6.97
CA ALA A 146 -8.97 -10.01 6.98
C ALA A 146 -8.32 -11.40 6.84
N GLN A 147 -8.90 -12.43 7.47
CA GLN A 147 -8.44 -13.82 7.32
C GLN A 147 -8.71 -14.38 5.93
N ALA A 148 -9.88 -14.09 5.35
CA ALA A 148 -10.23 -14.51 4.01
C ALA A 148 -9.27 -13.92 2.96
N ILE A 149 -8.96 -12.62 3.06
CA ILE A 149 -8.02 -11.94 2.16
C ILE A 149 -6.61 -12.49 2.33
N ARG A 150 -6.16 -12.75 3.57
CA ARG A 150 -4.87 -13.41 3.80
C ARG A 150 -4.80 -14.78 3.11
N ASN A 151 -5.90 -15.53 3.08
CA ASN A 151 -5.94 -16.83 2.44
C ASN A 151 -6.03 -16.75 0.90
N SER A 152 -6.51 -15.63 0.33
CA SER A 152 -6.54 -15.43 -1.13
C SER A 152 -5.17 -15.16 -1.74
N ASP A 153 -4.16 -14.82 -0.92
CA ASP A 153 -2.76 -14.64 -1.32
C ASP A 153 -2.18 -15.87 -2.05
N ILE A 154 -2.69 -17.07 -1.75
CA ILE A 154 -2.32 -18.29 -2.47
C ILE A 154 -2.58 -18.21 -3.99
N HIS A 155 -3.52 -17.37 -4.42
CA HIS A 155 -3.78 -17.15 -5.84
C HIS A 155 -2.69 -16.31 -6.49
N VAL A 156 -2.22 -15.26 -5.80
CA VAL A 156 -1.07 -14.44 -6.21
C VAL A 156 0.17 -15.33 -6.33
N ASP A 157 0.45 -16.17 -5.33
CA ASP A 157 1.57 -17.11 -5.32
C ASP A 157 1.55 -18.08 -6.50
N LYS A 158 0.36 -18.63 -6.82
CA LYS A 158 0.18 -19.55 -7.94
C LYS A 158 0.46 -18.88 -9.28
N LEU A 159 -0.04 -17.66 -9.48
CA LEU A 159 0.26 -16.88 -10.67
C LEU A 159 1.77 -16.65 -10.77
N ASN A 160 2.39 -16.10 -9.71
CA ASN A 160 3.82 -15.81 -9.69
C ASN A 160 4.71 -17.04 -9.96
N THR A 161 4.40 -18.19 -9.34
CA THR A 161 5.15 -19.44 -9.53
C THR A 161 4.96 -20.04 -10.92
N GLY A 162 3.81 -19.79 -11.57
CA GLY A 162 3.54 -20.26 -12.94
C GLY A 162 4.44 -19.62 -14.00
N PHE A 163 5.16 -18.53 -13.67
CA PHE A 163 6.06 -17.81 -14.58
C PHE A 163 7.56 -18.10 -14.37
N MET A 164 7.94 -18.70 -13.24
CA MET A 164 9.33 -19.12 -12.95
C MET A 164 9.61 -20.53 -13.46
#